data_AF-A0A1Z4QJN6-F1
#
_entry.id   AF-A0A1Z4QJN6-F1
#
_cell.length_a   1.000
_cell.length_b   1.000
_cell.length_c   1.000
_cell.angle_alpha   90.00
_cell.angle_beta   90.00
_cell.angle_gamma   90.00
#
_symmetry.space_group_name_H-M   'P 1'
#
loop_
_entity.id
_entity.type
_entity.pdbx_description
1 polymer ?
#
loop_
_entity_poly.entity_id
_entity_poly.type
_entity_poly.pdbx_seq_one_letter_code
_entity_poly.pdbx_strand_id
1 'polypeptide(L)'
;MKLSKICLAIGLTSLGFFTNVTAAKALDFNFSFDNVNGPDNGTVTGKIFGLTEGSSSATQVIVESYPNSASFPALPLPINLVFPNSPVLSNSFVVTNGQLTNANFQYQGQNGLLLYLNATNDGRNALFIPANLIQSNQDLSAFNLNGFAGATYEAQGVPWEVPGGATIPTVGGLLALGAMRKVRKIKASPKSVTLS
;
A
#
# COMPACT_ATOMS: atom_id res chain seq x y z
N MET A 1 24.57 -6.25 65.04
CA MET A 1 25.34 -6.60 63.82
C MET A 1 24.72 -7.87 63.24
N LYS A 2 24.19 -7.99 62.02
CA LYS A 2 24.24 -7.20 60.79
C LYS A 2 22.86 -7.28 60.11
N LEU A 3 22.19 -6.13 59.93
CA LEU A 3 21.17 -5.92 58.91
C LEU A 3 21.89 -5.61 57.60
N SER A 4 21.75 -6.44 56.57
CA SER A 4 21.96 -6.07 55.17
C SER A 4 21.89 -7.34 54.34
N LYS A 5 20.79 -7.53 53.62
CA LYS A 5 20.80 -7.93 52.22
C LYS A 5 19.37 -7.94 51.66
N ILE A 6 19.14 -6.93 50.82
CA ILE A 6 18.42 -7.06 49.55
C ILE A 6 16.89 -7.01 49.68
N CYS A 7 16.40 -5.80 49.95
CA CYS A 7 15.29 -5.26 49.16
C CYS A 7 15.76 -5.17 47.71
N LEU A 8 15.16 -5.92 46.77
CA LEU A 8 14.81 -5.48 45.40
C LEU A 8 14.28 -6.69 44.58
N ALA A 9 13.07 -7.14 44.85
CA ALA A 9 12.36 -8.09 43.99
C ALA A 9 10.90 -7.68 43.81
N ILE A 10 10.70 -6.39 43.53
CA ILE A 10 9.44 -5.87 42.98
C ILE A 10 9.87 -5.09 41.74
N GLY A 11 9.75 -5.75 40.59
CA GLY A 11 10.28 -5.25 39.32
C GLY A 11 9.58 -5.90 38.13
N LEU A 12 8.25 -5.73 38.10
CA LEU A 12 7.53 -5.43 36.86
C LEU A 12 7.79 -6.38 35.67
N THR A 13 7.27 -7.61 35.71
CA THR A 13 7.03 -8.39 34.48
C THR A 13 5.70 -7.97 33.85
N SER A 14 5.58 -6.69 33.49
CA SER A 14 4.65 -6.31 32.42
C SER A 14 5.31 -6.72 31.11
N LEU A 15 5.07 -7.95 30.67
CA LEU A 15 5.24 -8.34 29.27
C LEU A 15 4.27 -7.47 28.46
N GLY A 16 4.73 -6.26 28.11
CA GLY A 16 4.06 -5.42 27.14
C GLY A 16 4.08 -6.18 25.83
N PHE A 17 2.92 -6.70 25.44
CA PHE A 17 2.66 -7.05 24.06
C PHE A 17 2.76 -5.75 23.26
N PHE A 18 3.96 -5.41 22.82
CA PHE A 18 4.15 -4.45 21.75
C PHE A 18 3.68 -5.15 20.49
N THR A 19 2.37 -5.12 20.25
CA THR A 19 1.85 -5.32 18.90
C THR A 19 2.52 -4.23 18.08
N ASN A 20 3.46 -4.63 17.21
CA ASN A 20 4.01 -3.76 16.18
C ASN A 20 2.82 -3.32 15.33
N VAL A 21 2.16 -2.22 15.72
CA VAL A 21 1.25 -1.51 14.82
C VAL A 21 2.20 -0.78 13.87
N THR A 22 2.74 -1.52 12.90
CA THR A 22 3.28 -0.90 11.71
C THR A 22 2.15 -0.04 11.17
N ALA A 23 2.37 1.27 11.10
CA ALA A 23 1.45 2.16 10.41
C ALA A 23 1.13 1.51 9.07
N ALA A 24 -0.17 1.31 8.78
CA ALA A 24 -0.61 0.69 7.53
C ALA A 24 -0.03 1.54 6.39
N LYS A 25 1.05 1.04 5.79
CA LYS A 25 1.72 1.69 4.68
C LYS A 25 0.74 1.68 3.53
N ALA A 26 0.48 2.84 2.95
CA ALA A 26 -0.25 2.91 1.69
C ALA A 26 0.59 2.17 0.64
N LEU A 27 -0.02 1.16 0.02
CA LEU A 27 0.52 0.36 -1.05
C LEU A 27 -0.17 0.81 -2.33
N ASP A 28 0.65 1.22 -3.30
CA ASP A 28 0.19 1.66 -4.61
C ASP A 28 0.61 0.62 -5.63
N PHE A 29 -0.23 0.40 -6.65
CA PHE A 29 -0.01 -0.63 -7.67
C PHE A 29 -0.17 -0.04 -9.06
N ASN A 30 0.73 -0.40 -9.96
CA ASN A 30 0.47 -0.28 -11.39
C ASN A 30 -0.44 -1.45 -11.80
N PHE A 31 -1.38 -1.21 -12.71
CA PHE A 31 -2.13 -2.26 -13.37
C PHE A 31 -1.96 -2.15 -14.89
N SER A 32 -2.02 -3.30 -15.55
CA SER A 32 -2.06 -3.37 -17.00
C SER A 32 -2.90 -4.55 -17.46
N PHE A 33 -3.70 -4.37 -18.50
CA PHE A 33 -4.37 -5.48 -19.15
C PHE A 33 -4.45 -5.25 -20.66
N ASP A 34 -4.28 -6.33 -21.41
CA ASP A 34 -4.41 -6.29 -22.86
C ASP A 34 -5.86 -6.48 -23.26
N ASN A 35 -6.26 -5.74 -24.29
CA ASN A 35 -7.47 -6.04 -25.02
C ASN A 35 -7.24 -7.28 -25.89
N VAL A 36 -7.95 -8.36 -25.56
CA VAL A 36 -7.90 -9.63 -26.30
C VAL A 36 -9.21 -9.88 -27.06
N ASN A 37 -10.30 -9.23 -26.66
CA ASN A 37 -11.66 -9.58 -27.12
C ASN A 37 -12.43 -8.42 -27.76
N GLY A 38 -11.98 -7.17 -27.61
CA GLY A 38 -12.59 -5.97 -28.18
C GLY A 38 -12.07 -5.61 -29.57
N PRO A 39 -12.73 -4.68 -30.28
CA PRO A 39 -12.36 -4.29 -31.63
C PRO A 39 -10.98 -3.60 -31.71
N ASP A 40 -10.47 -3.05 -30.60
CA ASP A 40 -9.29 -2.20 -30.60
C ASP A 40 -8.10 -2.82 -29.87
N ASN A 41 -7.24 -3.53 -30.60
CA ASN A 41 -6.07 -4.16 -30.00
C ASN A 41 -5.16 -3.13 -29.31
N GLY A 42 -4.73 -3.47 -28.09
CA GLY A 42 -3.71 -2.75 -27.35
C GLY A 42 -3.88 -2.88 -25.84
N THR A 43 -3.05 -2.15 -25.10
CA THR A 43 -2.93 -2.28 -23.66
C THR A 43 -3.55 -1.08 -22.95
N VAL A 44 -4.31 -1.34 -21.90
CA VAL A 44 -4.74 -0.32 -20.93
C VAL A 44 -3.81 -0.39 -19.74
N THR A 45 -3.24 0.75 -19.35
CA THR A 45 -2.37 0.84 -18.17
C THR A 45 -2.86 1.92 -17.21
N GLY A 46 -2.55 1.73 -15.94
CA GLY A 46 -2.92 2.69 -14.92
C GLY A 46 -2.35 2.39 -13.55
N LYS A 47 -2.87 3.12 -12.56
CA LYS A 47 -2.42 3.09 -11.17
C LYS A 47 -3.59 3.01 -10.19
N ILE A 48 -3.38 2.29 -9.09
CA ILE A 48 -4.30 2.16 -7.96
C ILE A 48 -3.56 2.67 -6.73
N PHE A 49 -4.18 3.58 -5.99
CA PHE A 49 -3.55 4.23 -4.84
C PHE A 49 -4.28 3.97 -3.54
N GLY A 50 -3.51 4.03 -2.45
CA GLY A 50 -4.03 4.08 -1.09
C GLY A 50 -4.57 2.73 -0.59
N LEU A 51 -4.05 1.61 -1.09
CA LEU A 51 -4.37 0.30 -0.53
C LEU A 51 -3.58 0.04 0.74
N THR A 52 -4.04 -0.91 1.54
CA THR A 52 -3.34 -1.38 2.74
C THR A 52 -3.33 -2.90 2.73
N GLU A 53 -2.46 -3.51 3.55
CA GLU A 53 -2.47 -4.95 3.77
C GLU A 53 -3.86 -5.45 4.21
N GLY A 54 -4.31 -6.60 3.68
CA GLY A 54 -5.66 -7.12 3.87
C GLY A 54 -6.65 -6.57 2.86
N SER A 55 -7.94 -6.54 3.22
CA SER A 55 -9.01 -6.00 2.38
C SER A 55 -9.14 -4.49 2.56
N SER A 56 -8.98 -3.72 1.50
CA SER A 56 -9.11 -2.26 1.52
C SER A 56 -9.77 -1.72 0.25
N SER A 57 -10.14 -0.44 0.28
CA SER A 57 -10.62 0.30 -0.88
C SER A 57 -9.54 1.24 -1.39
N ALA A 58 -9.43 1.41 -2.71
CA ALA A 58 -8.55 2.41 -3.28
C ALA A 58 -9.06 3.82 -2.97
N THR A 59 -8.15 4.77 -2.74
CA THR A 59 -8.46 6.20 -2.62
C THR A 59 -8.54 6.88 -3.98
N GLN A 60 -7.82 6.33 -4.96
CA GLN A 60 -7.78 6.83 -6.33
C GLN A 60 -7.41 5.70 -7.30
N VAL A 61 -8.01 5.73 -8.48
CA VAL A 61 -7.58 4.94 -9.64
C VAL A 61 -7.29 5.90 -10.80
N ILE A 62 -6.18 5.71 -11.49
CA ILE A 62 -5.79 6.53 -12.64
C ILE A 62 -5.60 5.62 -13.85
N VAL A 63 -6.19 5.98 -15.00
CA VAL A 63 -5.84 5.37 -16.29
C VAL A 63 -4.80 6.27 -16.95
N GLU A 64 -3.61 5.72 -17.20
CA GLU A 64 -2.47 6.45 -17.76
C GLU A 64 -2.38 6.31 -19.27
N SER A 65 -2.77 5.16 -19.81
CA SER A 65 -2.83 4.95 -21.25
C SER A 65 -3.90 3.92 -21.62
N TYR A 66 -4.37 4.02 -22.86
CA TYR A 66 -5.27 3.07 -23.48
C TYR A 66 -5.05 3.11 -25.01
N PRO A 67 -5.51 2.09 -25.76
CA PRO A 67 -5.34 2.05 -27.21
C PRO A 67 -6.04 3.23 -27.89
N ASN A 68 -5.32 3.97 -28.74
CA ASN A 68 -5.94 4.99 -29.58
C ASN A 68 -6.50 4.33 -30.84
N SER A 69 -7.82 4.26 -30.93
CA SER A 69 -8.52 3.62 -32.06
C SER A 69 -9.67 4.49 -32.53
N ALA A 70 -10.21 4.16 -33.71
CA ALA A 70 -11.38 4.87 -34.23
C ALA A 70 -12.63 4.68 -33.34
N SER A 71 -12.72 3.58 -32.60
CA SER A 71 -13.82 3.27 -31.67
C SER A 71 -13.61 3.84 -30.26
N PHE A 72 -12.42 4.36 -29.95
CA PHE A 72 -12.14 4.99 -28.67
C PHE A 72 -12.03 6.52 -28.87
N PRO A 73 -12.98 7.32 -28.37
CA PRO A 73 -12.83 8.77 -28.43
C PRO A 73 -11.58 9.18 -27.63
N ALA A 74 -10.75 10.04 -28.21
CA ALA A 74 -9.55 10.55 -27.56
C ALA A 74 -9.94 11.37 -26.31
N LEU A 75 -9.98 10.72 -25.15
CA LEU A 75 -10.10 11.38 -23.86
C LEU A 75 -8.76 12.02 -23.46
N PRO A 76 -8.82 13.13 -22.69
CA PRO A 76 -7.65 13.64 -22.03
C PRO A 76 -7.08 12.60 -21.05
N LEU A 77 -5.81 12.26 -21.24
CA LEU A 77 -5.03 11.47 -20.29
C LEU A 77 -4.26 12.40 -19.34
N PRO A 78 -4.04 12.00 -18.07
CA PRO A 78 -4.56 10.79 -17.43
C PRO A 78 -6.04 10.93 -17.02
N ILE A 79 -6.79 9.82 -17.05
CA ILE A 79 -8.17 9.77 -16.55
C ILE A 79 -8.12 9.52 -15.04
N ASN A 80 -8.45 10.54 -14.25
CA ASN A 80 -8.39 10.50 -12.79
C ASN A 80 -9.75 10.13 -12.18
N LEU A 81 -9.80 8.99 -11.48
CA LEU A 81 -10.98 8.50 -10.77
C LEU A 81 -10.73 8.65 -9.26
N VAL A 82 -11.17 9.78 -8.68
CA VAL A 82 -10.96 10.11 -7.26
C VAL A 82 -12.25 9.89 -6.46
N PHE A 83 -12.13 9.29 -5.28
CA PHE A 83 -13.25 8.91 -4.42
C PHE A 83 -13.33 9.80 -3.18
N PRO A 84 -14.52 10.07 -2.61
CA PRO A 84 -15.83 9.44 -2.86
C PRO A 84 -16.70 10.10 -3.95
N ASN A 85 -16.22 11.18 -4.58
CA ASN A 85 -17.02 12.03 -5.48
C ASN A 85 -17.33 11.41 -6.86
N SER A 86 -17.10 10.10 -7.00
CA SER A 86 -17.14 9.37 -8.26
C SER A 86 -18.13 8.20 -8.13
N PRO A 87 -18.98 7.96 -9.14
CA PRO A 87 -19.92 6.84 -9.17
C PRO A 87 -19.20 5.49 -9.27
N VAL A 88 -18.79 4.96 -8.12
CA VAL A 88 -18.15 3.65 -7.99
C VAL A 88 -19.16 2.64 -7.49
N LEU A 89 -19.34 1.56 -8.23
CA LEU A 89 -20.23 0.46 -7.88
C LEU A 89 -19.52 -0.60 -7.04
N SER A 90 -18.20 -0.73 -7.19
CA SER A 90 -17.37 -1.63 -6.38
C SER A 90 -15.95 -1.07 -6.26
N ASN A 91 -15.39 -1.12 -5.04
CA ASN A 91 -14.04 -0.65 -4.72
C ASN A 91 -13.44 -1.52 -3.61
N SER A 92 -13.08 -2.75 -3.95
CA SER A 92 -12.50 -3.69 -3.00
C SER A 92 -11.29 -4.37 -3.60
N PHE A 93 -10.20 -4.37 -2.85
CA PHE A 93 -8.92 -4.94 -3.22
C PHE A 93 -8.40 -5.73 -2.03
N VAL A 94 -7.68 -6.82 -2.30
CA VAL A 94 -7.03 -7.63 -1.27
C VAL A 94 -5.54 -7.63 -1.52
N VAL A 95 -4.78 -7.16 -0.54
CA VAL A 95 -3.32 -7.20 -0.55
C VAL A 95 -2.85 -8.22 0.48
N THR A 96 -1.93 -9.10 0.07
CA THR A 96 -1.32 -10.10 0.94
C THR A 96 0.19 -10.13 0.72
N ASN A 97 0.94 -9.92 1.80
CA ASN A 97 2.39 -9.78 1.80
C ASN A 97 2.88 -8.73 0.78
N GLY A 98 2.19 -7.59 0.71
CA GLY A 98 2.53 -6.51 -0.22
C GLY A 98 2.22 -6.78 -1.70
N GLN A 99 1.55 -7.89 -2.02
CA GLN A 99 1.10 -8.21 -3.38
C GLN A 99 -0.41 -8.11 -3.48
N LEU A 100 -0.91 -7.52 -4.56
CA LEU A 100 -2.33 -7.55 -4.86
C LEU A 100 -2.71 -8.99 -5.23
N THR A 101 -3.66 -9.59 -4.51
CA THR A 101 -4.12 -10.97 -4.72
C THR A 101 -5.55 -11.03 -5.21
N ASN A 102 -6.31 -9.94 -5.07
CA ASN A 102 -7.65 -9.81 -5.63
C ASN A 102 -7.96 -8.34 -5.91
N ALA A 103 -8.77 -8.12 -6.94
CA ALA A 103 -9.36 -6.84 -7.29
C ALA A 103 -10.85 -7.03 -7.59
N ASN A 104 -11.67 -6.11 -7.15
CA ASN A 104 -13.06 -5.97 -7.57
C ASN A 104 -13.37 -4.48 -7.62
N PHE A 105 -13.15 -3.90 -8.80
CA PHE A 105 -13.31 -2.48 -9.03
C PHE A 105 -14.22 -2.23 -10.23
N GLN A 106 -15.25 -1.43 -10.01
CA GLN A 106 -16.21 -1.04 -11.04
C GLN A 106 -16.56 0.43 -10.90
N TYR A 107 -16.19 1.20 -11.92
CA TYR A 107 -16.52 2.62 -12.05
C TYR A 107 -17.48 2.84 -13.22
N GLN A 108 -18.50 3.68 -12.99
CA GLN A 108 -19.47 4.09 -14.02
C GLN A 108 -19.57 5.62 -14.07
N GLY A 109 -18.64 6.24 -14.77
CA GLY A 109 -18.50 7.69 -14.88
C GLY A 109 -19.53 8.40 -15.76
N GLN A 110 -19.43 9.73 -15.73
CA GLN A 110 -20.15 10.59 -16.67
C GLN A 110 -19.71 10.32 -18.11
N ASN A 111 -20.60 10.61 -19.07
CA ASN A 111 -20.41 10.26 -20.49
C ASN A 111 -20.23 8.76 -20.74
N GLY A 112 -20.67 7.95 -19.77
CA GLY A 112 -20.69 6.49 -19.83
C GLY A 112 -19.33 5.81 -19.73
N LEU A 113 -18.25 6.54 -19.40
CA LEU A 113 -16.95 5.92 -19.15
C LEU A 113 -17.09 4.80 -18.10
N LEU A 114 -16.76 3.56 -18.48
CA LEU A 114 -16.71 2.42 -17.57
C LEU A 114 -15.28 1.92 -17.43
N LEU A 115 -14.88 1.63 -16.19
CA LEU A 115 -13.65 0.90 -15.89
C LEU A 115 -14.00 -0.29 -15.00
N TYR A 116 -13.57 -1.48 -15.42
CA TYR A 116 -13.69 -2.74 -14.70
C TYR A 116 -12.29 -3.31 -14.48
N LEU A 117 -11.96 -3.66 -13.24
CA LEU A 117 -10.79 -4.48 -12.89
C LEU A 117 -11.29 -5.68 -12.09
N ASN A 118 -11.27 -6.84 -12.73
CA ASN A 118 -11.85 -8.09 -12.22
C ASN A 118 -13.23 -7.89 -11.57
N ALA A 119 -14.08 -7.11 -12.23
CA ALA A 119 -15.44 -6.85 -11.76
C ALA A 119 -16.45 -7.65 -12.60
N THR A 120 -17.61 -7.95 -12.00
CA THR A 120 -18.69 -8.82 -12.48
C THR A 120 -18.46 -10.33 -12.32
N ASN A 121 -19.54 -11.11 -12.42
CA ASN A 121 -19.51 -12.58 -12.36
C ASN A 121 -18.63 -13.21 -13.46
N ASP A 122 -18.32 -12.45 -14.51
CA ASP A 122 -17.56 -12.92 -15.67
C ASP A 122 -16.06 -12.63 -15.56
N GLY A 123 -15.60 -11.98 -14.47
CA GLY A 123 -14.19 -11.65 -14.28
C GLY A 123 -13.64 -10.73 -15.39
N ARG A 124 -14.30 -9.60 -15.65
CA ARG A 124 -13.91 -8.73 -16.77
C ARG A 124 -12.88 -7.69 -16.35
N ASN A 125 -11.86 -7.48 -17.19
CA ASN A 125 -11.07 -6.26 -17.21
C ASN A 125 -11.46 -5.46 -18.45
N ALA A 126 -11.91 -4.22 -18.28
CA ALA A 126 -12.37 -3.43 -19.41
C ALA A 126 -12.27 -1.93 -19.19
N LEU A 127 -11.95 -1.20 -20.25
CA LEU A 127 -12.14 0.24 -20.36
C LEU A 127 -13.11 0.52 -21.53
N PHE A 128 -14.18 1.26 -21.28
CA PHE A 128 -15.26 1.49 -22.24
C PHE A 128 -15.77 2.92 -22.21
N ILE A 129 -16.15 3.46 -23.37
CA ILE A 129 -16.83 4.75 -23.51
C ILE A 129 -17.99 4.54 -24.50
N PRO A 130 -19.25 4.52 -24.07
CA PRO A 130 -20.37 4.36 -24.97
C PRO A 130 -20.57 5.64 -25.78
N ALA A 131 -20.63 5.50 -27.09
CA ALA A 131 -21.16 6.53 -27.98
C ALA A 131 -22.71 6.58 -27.99
N ASN A 132 -23.36 6.26 -26.85
CA ASN A 132 -24.78 5.91 -26.64
C ASN A 132 -25.11 4.41 -26.82
N LEU A 133 -25.81 3.85 -25.83
CA LEU A 133 -26.39 2.48 -25.73
C LEU A 133 -25.42 1.31 -25.55
N ILE A 134 -25.45 0.71 -24.35
CA ILE A 134 -24.95 -0.66 -24.12
C ILE A 134 -26.04 -1.60 -24.65
N GLN A 135 -25.82 -2.25 -25.80
CA GLN A 135 -26.69 -3.35 -26.22
C GLN A 135 -25.94 -4.66 -26.45
N SER A 136 -24.60 -4.67 -26.51
CA SER A 136 -23.87 -5.94 -26.64
C SER A 136 -22.44 -5.90 -26.07
N ASN A 137 -21.90 -7.08 -25.72
CA ASN A 137 -20.48 -7.24 -25.38
C ASN A 137 -19.52 -6.89 -26.54
N GLN A 138 -20.03 -6.61 -27.76
CA GLN A 138 -19.24 -6.22 -28.92
C GLN A 138 -18.87 -4.72 -28.92
N ASP A 139 -19.52 -3.92 -28.06
CA ASP A 139 -19.27 -2.47 -27.98
C ASP A 139 -18.07 -2.15 -27.07
N LEU A 140 -17.53 -3.14 -26.35
CA LEU A 140 -16.42 -2.97 -25.42
C LEU A 140 -15.10 -2.74 -26.17
N SER A 141 -14.63 -1.50 -26.21
CA SER A 141 -13.46 -1.09 -26.99
C SER A 141 -12.17 -1.83 -26.60
N ALA A 142 -11.91 -1.99 -25.29
CA ALA A 142 -10.75 -2.72 -24.79
C ALA A 142 -11.12 -3.61 -23.59
N PHE A 143 -11.15 -4.94 -23.76
CA PHE A 143 -11.45 -5.87 -22.68
C PHE A 143 -10.82 -7.26 -22.81
N ASN A 144 -10.71 -7.93 -21.67
CA ASN A 144 -10.55 -9.38 -21.58
C ASN A 144 -11.46 -9.97 -20.49
N LEU A 145 -11.70 -11.27 -20.58
CA LEU A 145 -12.58 -12.04 -19.67
C LEU A 145 -11.79 -13.00 -18.78
N ASN A 146 -10.53 -12.65 -18.48
CA ASN A 146 -9.59 -13.54 -17.79
C ASN A 146 -9.50 -13.27 -16.27
N GLY A 147 -10.44 -12.51 -15.71
CA GLY A 147 -10.52 -12.19 -14.29
C GLY A 147 -9.30 -11.42 -13.80
N PHE A 148 -9.00 -11.59 -12.51
CA PHE A 148 -7.80 -11.06 -11.91
C PHE A 148 -6.52 -11.48 -12.64
N ALA A 149 -6.48 -12.72 -13.15
CA ALA A 149 -5.34 -13.25 -13.90
C ALA A 149 -5.19 -12.63 -15.31
N GLY A 150 -6.21 -11.92 -15.79
CA GLY A 150 -6.21 -11.19 -17.06
C GLY A 150 -5.54 -9.82 -17.01
N ALA A 151 -5.08 -9.41 -15.82
CA ALA A 151 -4.36 -8.17 -15.60
C ALA A 151 -3.07 -8.45 -14.83
N THR A 152 -2.05 -7.65 -15.08
CA THR A 152 -0.84 -7.61 -14.27
C THR A 152 -0.96 -6.51 -13.23
N TYR A 153 -0.45 -6.77 -12.04
CA TYR A 153 -0.43 -5.83 -10.93
C TYR A 153 0.96 -5.79 -10.32
N GLU A 154 1.59 -4.62 -10.35
CA GLU A 154 2.96 -4.45 -9.87
C GLU A 154 2.97 -3.42 -8.75
N ALA A 155 3.48 -3.81 -7.58
CA ALA A 155 3.63 -2.90 -6.46
C ALA A 155 4.61 -1.78 -6.83
N GLN A 156 4.21 -0.52 -6.61
CA GLN A 156 5.13 0.59 -6.71
C GLN A 156 6.08 0.53 -5.51
N GLY A 157 7.38 0.42 -5.80
CA GLY A 157 8.41 0.47 -4.76
C GLY A 157 8.35 1.82 -4.04
N VAL A 158 8.02 1.80 -2.74
CA VAL A 158 8.11 3.01 -1.92
C VAL A 158 9.60 3.31 -1.73
N PRO A 159 10.12 4.51 -2.08
CA PRO A 159 11.55 4.66 -2.32
C PRO A 159 12.48 4.58 -1.08
N TRP A 160 11.99 4.25 0.11
CA TRP A 160 12.83 3.91 1.25
C TRP A 160 12.03 3.15 2.33
N GLU A 161 12.46 1.93 2.64
CA GLU A 161 12.19 1.33 3.94
C GLU A 161 13.48 1.44 4.75
N VAL A 162 13.49 2.28 5.78
CA VAL A 162 14.45 2.11 6.86
C VAL A 162 13.84 1.02 7.74
N PRO A 163 14.45 -0.17 7.86
CA PRO A 163 13.91 -1.22 8.70
C PRO A 163 13.69 -0.65 10.10
N GLY A 164 12.46 -0.75 10.62
CA GLY A 164 12.09 -0.28 11.96
C GLY A 164 12.92 -0.88 13.10
N GLY A 165 13.77 -1.88 12.81
CA GLY A 165 14.74 -2.46 13.73
C GLY A 165 16.15 -1.81 13.73
N ALA A 166 16.48 -0.93 12.79
CA ALA A 166 17.86 -0.43 12.61
C ALA A 166 18.14 0.92 13.27
N THR A 167 17.13 1.72 13.62
CA THR A 167 17.34 3.08 14.17
C THR A 167 17.34 3.13 15.70
N ILE A 168 16.72 2.16 16.37
CA ILE A 168 16.56 2.17 17.83
C ILE A 168 17.77 1.60 18.61
N PRO A 169 18.52 0.56 18.17
CA PRO A 169 19.66 0.09 18.95
C PRO A 169 20.82 1.11 18.95
N THR A 170 20.89 1.99 17.95
CA THR A 170 21.96 3.01 17.85
C THR A 170 21.80 4.11 18.91
N VAL A 171 20.57 4.58 19.17
CA VAL A 171 20.33 5.62 20.19
C VAL A 171 20.35 5.03 21.61
N GLY A 172 19.75 3.85 21.80
CA GLY A 172 19.79 3.16 23.09
C GLY A 172 21.20 2.74 23.52
N GLY A 173 22.01 2.26 22.56
CA GLY A 173 23.41 1.91 22.78
C GLY A 173 24.29 3.11 23.17
N LEU A 174 24.06 4.29 22.59
CA LEU A 174 24.79 5.51 22.94
C LEU A 174 24.46 6.04 24.33
N LEU A 175 23.20 5.98 24.77
CA LEU A 175 22.80 6.38 26.12
C LEU A 175 23.37 5.43 27.17
N ALA A 176 23.36 4.12 26.91
CA ALA A 176 23.98 3.11 27.78
C ALA A 176 25.51 3.28 27.85
N LEU A 177 26.20 3.52 26.72
CA LEU A 177 27.64 3.82 26.73
C LEU A 177 27.97 5.13 27.45
N GLY A 178 27.13 6.17 27.30
CA GLY A 178 27.26 7.45 27.98
C GLY A 178 27.18 7.33 29.50
N ALA A 179 26.19 6.56 30.00
CA ALA A 179 26.05 6.25 31.42
C ALA A 179 27.25 5.44 31.95
N MET A 180 27.73 4.45 31.20
CA MET A 180 28.89 3.63 31.58
C MET A 180 30.20 4.43 31.67
N ARG A 181 30.40 5.42 30.78
CA ARG A 181 31.58 6.32 30.83
C ARG A 181 31.56 7.25 32.06
N LYS A 182 30.38 7.65 32.53
CA LYS A 182 30.24 8.51 33.74
C LYS A 182 30.52 7.72 35.03
N VAL A 183 30.06 6.47 35.11
CA VAL A 183 30.32 5.58 36.27
C VAL A 183 31.81 5.25 36.41
N ARG A 184 32.53 5.09 35.29
CA ARG A 184 33.98 4.78 35.31
C ARG A 184 34.83 5.93 35.87
N LYS A 185 34.43 7.19 35.66
CA LYS A 185 35.13 8.36 36.22
C LYS A 185 34.94 8.52 37.74
N ILE A 186 33.80 8.09 38.28
CA ILE A 186 33.53 8.21 39.72
C ILE A 186 34.38 7.24 40.56
N LYS A 187 34.72 6.05 40.02
CA LYS A 187 35.57 5.08 40.72
C LYS A 187 37.07 5.40 40.68
N ALA A 188 37.51 6.33 39.84
CA ALA A 188 38.94 6.61 39.63
C ALA A 188 39.44 7.86 40.39
N SER A 189 38.61 8.53 41.20
CA SER A 189 39.05 9.67 42.02
C SER A 189 39.68 9.18 43.33
N PRO A 190 41.00 9.36 43.56
CA PRO A 190 41.59 9.10 44.86
C PRO A 190 41.19 10.20 45.84
N LYS A 191 40.66 9.81 47.01
CA LYS A 191 40.46 10.70 48.16
C LYS A 191 41.83 11.28 48.56
N SER A 192 42.03 12.58 48.36
CA SER A 192 43.15 13.30 48.98
C SER A 192 42.90 13.36 50.50
N VAL A 193 43.77 12.72 51.26
CA VAL A 193 43.80 12.75 52.71
C VAL A 193 44.29 14.13 53.14
N THR A 194 43.46 14.87 53.88
CA THR A 194 43.87 16.05 54.65
C THR A 194 44.59 15.56 55.91
N LEU A 195 45.88 15.86 56.01
CA LEU A 195 46.63 15.76 57.27
C LEU A 195 46.63 17.13 57.93
N SER A 196 46.06 17.18 59.13
CA SER A 196 46.23 18.24 60.14
C SER A 196 47.60 18.12 60.82
#